data_AF-J1J4C4-F1
#
_entry.id   AF-J1J4C4-F1
#
_cell.length_a   1.000
_cell.length_b   1.000
_cell.length_c   1.000
_cell.angle_alpha   90.00
_cell.angle_beta   90.00
_cell.angle_gamma   90.00
#
_symmetry.space_group_name_H-M   'P 1'
#
loop_
_entity.id
_entity.type
_entity.pdbx_description
1 polymer ?
#
loop_
_entity_poly.entity_id
_entity_poly.type
_entity_poly.pdbx_seq_one_letter_code
_entity_poly.pdbx_strand_id
1 'polypeptide(L)'
;MSFAFGTLGAMLNGILVGLLDTFWPTIVVTIGYWGIGLFGGALMAHFFEYGFIGYWLGMTGASLIVSLFNYMRVGYLIKRNPMFGAE
;
A
#
# COMPACT_ATOMS: atom_id res chain seq x y z
N MET A 1 4.62 -0.03 -13.86
CA MET A 1 4.32 0.90 -12.74
C MET A 1 3.80 0.17 -11.51
N SER A 2 2.77 -0.67 -11.59
CA SER A 2 2.25 -1.46 -10.45
C SER A 2 3.35 -2.19 -9.64
N PHE A 3 4.27 -2.86 -10.34
CA PHE A 3 5.37 -3.60 -9.71
C PHE A 3 6.28 -2.71 -8.84
N ALA A 4 6.62 -1.50 -9.30
CA ALA A 4 7.50 -0.60 -8.55
C ALA A 4 6.86 -0.08 -7.25
N PHE A 5 5.55 0.22 -7.28
CA PHE A 5 4.84 0.64 -6.07
C PHE A 5 4.60 -0.54 -5.12
N GLY A 6 4.31 -1.72 -5.67
CA GLY A 6 4.18 -2.95 -4.88
C GLY A 6 5.48 -3.31 -4.16
N THR A 7 6.63 -3.23 -4.84
CA THR A 7 7.93 -3.52 -4.22
C THR A 7 8.30 -2.50 -3.15
N LEU A 8 8.06 -1.21 -3.38
CA LEU A 8 8.27 -0.17 -2.37
C LEU A 8 7.37 -0.39 -1.14
N GLY A 9 6.08 -0.65 -1.35
CA GLY A 9 5.13 -0.95 -0.27
C GLY A 9 5.54 -2.19 0.53
N ALA A 10 6.00 -3.25 -0.13
CA ALA A 10 6.47 -4.48 0.51
C ALA A 10 7.77 -4.27 1.32
N MET A 11 8.73 -3.52 0.77
CA MET A 11 9.97 -3.18 1.46
C MET A 11 9.69 -2.37 2.74
N LEU A 12 8.84 -1.35 2.65
CA LEU A 12 8.42 -0.53 3.79
C LEU A 12 7.64 -1.34 4.82
N ASN A 13 6.81 -2.29 4.37
CA ASN A 13 6.11 -3.21 5.28
C ASN A 13 7.10 -4.09 6.04
N GLY A 14 8.19 -4.55 5.41
CA GLY A 14 9.27 -5.26 6.10
C GLY A 14 9.90 -4.45 7.24
N ILE A 15 10.07 -3.14 7.04
CA ILE A 15 10.55 -2.22 8.09
C ILE A 15 9.52 -2.10 9.22
N LEU A 16 8.23 -1.97 8.90
CA LEU A 16 7.13 -1.92 9.88
C LEU A 16 7.05 -3.18 10.74
N VAL A 17 7.21 -4.35 10.11
CA VAL A 17 7.31 -5.65 10.80
C VAL A 17 8.52 -5.68 11.75
N GLY A 18 9.67 -5.17 11.31
CA GLY A 18 10.86 -5.04 12.15
C GLY A 18 10.67 -4.10 13.36
N LEU A 19 9.76 -3.12 13.25
CA LEU A 19 9.38 -2.21 14.34
C LEU A 19 8.22 -2.75 15.21
N LEU A 20 7.82 -4.02 15.02
CA LEU A 20 6.69 -4.67 15.70
C LEU A 20 5.31 -4.01 15.45
N ASP A 21 5.19 -3.06 14.51
CA ASP A 21 3.91 -2.48 14.09
C ASP A 21 3.41 -3.21 12.82
N THR A 22 2.74 -4.35 13.01
CA THR A 22 2.24 -5.20 11.91
C THR A 22 0.74 -5.08 11.67
N PHE A 23 -0.03 -4.74 12.70
CA PHE A 23 -1.50 -4.77 12.64
C PHE A 23 -2.08 -3.75 11.66
N TRP A 24 -1.65 -2.49 11.76
CA TRP A 24 -2.11 -1.41 10.88
C TRP A 24 -1.69 -1.57 9.42
N PRO A 25 -0.42 -1.88 9.10
CA PRO A 25 -0.02 -2.13 7.72
C PRO A 25 -0.79 -3.28 7.08
N THR A 26 -1.02 -4.38 7.80
CA THR A 26 -1.73 -5.55 7.26
C THR A 26 -3.16 -5.20 6.86
N ILE A 27 -3.91 -4.46 7.71
CA ILE A 27 -5.27 -4.03 7.37
C ILE A 27 -5.29 -3.20 6.10
N VAL A 28 -4.36 -2.25 5.97
CA VAL A 28 -4.30 -1.37 4.79
C VAL A 28 -3.93 -2.13 3.53
N VAL A 29 -3.01 -3.09 3.60
CA VAL A 29 -2.66 -3.97 2.47
C VAL A 29 -3.88 -4.80 2.04
N THR A 30 -4.57 -5.41 2.99
CA THR A 30 -5.75 -6.25 2.72
C THR A 30 -6.88 -5.42 2.10
N ILE A 31 -7.23 -4.28 2.70
CA ILE A 31 -8.31 -3.42 2.16
C ILE A 31 -7.90 -2.81 0.81
N GLY A 32 -6.64 -2.41 0.66
CA GLY A 32 -6.11 -1.87 -0.59
C GLY A 32 -6.24 -2.86 -1.74
N TYR A 33 -5.82 -4.11 -1.53
CA TYR A 33 -5.91 -5.16 -2.56
C TYR A 33 -7.36 -5.50 -2.91
N TRP A 34 -8.20 -5.77 -1.91
CA TRP A 34 -9.57 -6.23 -2.14
C TRP A 34 -10.52 -5.12 -2.57
N GLY A 35 -10.53 -3.99 -1.86
CA GLY A 35 -11.44 -2.88 -2.09
C GLY A 35 -11.03 -1.99 -3.27
N ILE A 36 -9.77 -1.58 -3.32
CA ILE A 36 -9.33 -0.63 -4.35
C ILE A 36 -8.81 -1.36 -5.59
N GLY A 37 -8.05 -2.44 -5.39
CA GLY A 37 -7.46 -3.22 -6.47
C GLY A 37 -8.51 -4.00 -7.26
N LEU A 38 -9.16 -4.94 -6.58
CA LEU A 38 -10.13 -5.85 -7.18
C LEU A 38 -11.48 -5.18 -7.43
N PHE A 39 -12.10 -4.59 -6.39
CA PHE A 39 -13.42 -3.98 -6.55
C PHE A 39 -13.36 -2.67 -7.37
N GLY A 40 -12.38 -1.80 -7.11
CA GLY A 40 -12.14 -0.61 -7.94
C GLY A 40 -11.73 -0.93 -9.38
N GLY A 41 -10.93 -1.98 -9.58
CA GLY A 41 -10.56 -2.48 -10.90
C GLY A 41 -11.75 -3.06 -11.67
N ALA A 42 -12.63 -3.82 -11.00
CA ALA A 42 -13.86 -4.34 -11.57
C ALA A 42 -14.83 -3.22 -11.94
N LEU A 43 -14.97 -2.20 -11.08
CA LEU A 43 -15.79 -1.04 -11.37
C LEU A 43 -15.31 -0.34 -12.65
N MET A 44 -14.01 -0.04 -12.77
CA MET A 44 -13.46 0.59 -13.97
C MET A 44 -13.53 -0.30 -15.22
N ALA A 45 -13.37 -1.61 -15.08
CA ALA A 45 -13.50 -2.54 -16.20
C ALA A 45 -14.93 -2.57 -16.78
N HIS A 46 -15.95 -2.50 -15.92
CA HIS A 46 -17.36 -2.58 -16.32
C HIS A 46 -18.00 -1.22 -16.64
N PHE A 47 -17.65 -0.14 -15.94
CA PHE A 47 -18.28 1.18 -16.13
C PHE A 47 -17.68 1.97 -17.30
N PHE A 48 -16.38 1.83 -17.54
CA PHE A 48 -15.66 2.61 -18.55
C PHE A 48 -15.27 1.78 -19.80
N GLU A 49 -15.77 0.53 -19.91
CA GLU A 49 -15.47 -0.40 -21.01
C GLU A 49 -13.96 -0.66 -21.26
N TYR A 50 -13.12 -0.31 -20.28
CA TYR A 50 -11.67 -0.51 -20.32
C TYR A 50 -11.26 -2.00 -20.28
N GLY A 51 -12.22 -2.91 -20.09
CA GLY A 51 -12.01 -4.35 -20.12
C GLY A 51 -10.94 -4.79 -19.12
N PHE A 52 -10.03 -5.67 -19.55
CA PHE A 52 -8.97 -6.19 -18.70
C PHE A 52 -8.00 -5.10 -18.19
N ILE A 53 -7.82 -3.99 -18.92
CA ILE A 53 -6.90 -2.92 -18.50
C ILE A 53 -7.39 -2.20 -17.22
N GLY A 54 -8.71 -2.18 -16.99
CA GLY A 54 -9.31 -1.59 -15.79
C GLY A 54 -8.82 -2.25 -14.50
N TYR A 55 -8.64 -3.58 -14.51
CA TYR A 55 -8.09 -4.32 -13.37
C TYR A 55 -6.64 -3.93 -13.08
N TRP A 56 -5.82 -3.73 -14.13
CA TRP A 56 -4.43 -3.32 -13.96
C TRP A 56 -4.29 -1.90 -13.41
N LEU A 57 -5.20 -1.00 -13.79
CA LEU A 57 -5.27 0.35 -13.24
C LEU A 57 -5.70 0.33 -11.77
N GLY A 58 -6.72 -0.45 -11.42
CA GLY A 58 -7.14 -0.67 -10.03
C GLY A 58 -5.99 -1.20 -9.17
N MET A 59 -5.30 -2.25 -9.65
CA MET A 59 -4.15 -2.85 -8.96
C MET A 59 -2.97 -1.88 -8.80
N THR A 60 -2.72 -1.03 -9.80
CA THR A 60 -1.68 0.01 -9.71
C THR A 60 -2.06 1.06 -8.67
N GLY A 61 -3.33 1.50 -8.65
CA GLY A 61 -3.85 2.45 -7.67
C GLY A 61 -3.80 1.91 -6.24
N ALA A 62 -4.21 0.64 -6.04
CA ALA A 62 -4.10 -0.04 -4.76
C ALA A 62 -2.66 -0.09 -4.25
N SER A 63 -1.72 -0.47 -5.12
CA SER A 63 -0.30 -0.55 -4.77
C SER A 63 0.28 0.83 -4.41
N LEU A 64 -0.16 1.89 -5.09
CA LEU A 64 0.20 3.28 -4.78
C LEU A 64 -0.26 3.70 -3.39
N ILE A 65 -1.53 3.43 -3.05
CA ILE A 65 -2.11 3.82 -1.75
C ILE A 65 -1.42 3.07 -0.61
N VAL A 66 -1.18 1.77 -0.78
CA VAL A 66 -0.47 0.95 0.20
C VAL A 66 0.97 1.45 0.38
N SER A 67 1.68 1.72 -0.70
CA SER A 67 3.05 2.24 -0.62
C SER A 67 3.12 3.60 0.07
N LEU A 68 2.18 4.50 -0.22
CA LEU A 68 2.14 5.83 0.40
C LEU A 68 1.83 5.74 1.90
N PHE A 69 0.85 4.92 2.29
CA PHE A 69 0.51 4.69 3.69
C PHE A 69 1.69 4.12 4.47
N ASN A 70 2.33 3.06 3.96
CA ASN A 70 3.48 2.44 4.61
C ASN A 70 4.65 3.43 4.72
N TYR A 71 4.88 4.28 3.72
CA TYR A 71 5.92 5.31 3.77
C TYR A 71 5.68 6.32 4.89
N MET A 72 4.45 6.85 4.97
CA MET A 72 4.07 7.79 6.04
C MET A 72 4.16 7.14 7.43
N ARG A 73 3.72 5.89 7.56
CA ARG A 73 3.73 5.16 8.84
C ARG A 73 5.15 4.88 9.33
N VAL A 74 6.02 4.42 8.43
CA VAL A 74 7.45 4.24 8.72
C VAL A 74 8.07 5.56 9.19
N GLY A 75 7.87 6.65 8.45
CA GLY A 75 8.41 7.96 8.82
C GLY A 75 7.90 8.46 10.18
N TYR A 76 6.63 8.25 10.48
CA TYR A 76 6.03 8.61 11.76
C TYR A 76 6.62 7.81 12.94
N LEU A 77 6.77 6.50 12.77
CA LEU A 77 7.31 5.62 13.80
C LEU A 77 8.79 5.88 14.03
N ILE A 78 9.59 6.05 12.96
CA ILE A 78 11.02 6.40 13.08
C ILE A 78 11.19 7.71 13.85
N LYS A 79 10.39 8.74 13.54
CA LYS A 79 10.46 10.04 14.22
C LYS A 79 10.04 9.99 15.69
N ARG A 80 9.20 9.02 16.08
CA ARG A 80 8.75 8.82 17.47
C ARG A 80 9.61 7.84 18.26
N ASN A 81 10.50 7.08 17.62
CA ASN A 81 11.25 6.05 18.31
C ASN A 81 12.53 6.64 18.92
N PRO A 82 12.71 6.59 20.26
CA PRO A 82 13.90 7.16 20.93
C PRO A 82 15.21 6.41 20.59
N MET A 83 15.14 5.27 19.91
CA MET A 83 16.34 4.56 19.39
C MET A 83 17.03 5.30 18.23
N PHE A 84 16.33 6.21 17.54
CA PHE A 84 16.89 6.99 16.42
C PHE A 84 16.67 8.51 16.57
N GLY A 85 15.93 8.94 17.59
CA GLY A 85 15.87 10.33 18.01
C GLY A 85 17.06 10.64 18.90
N ALA A 86 18.01 11.41 18.40
CA ALA A 86 18.89 12.16 19.25
C ALA A 86 18.04 13.19 20.03
N GLU A 87 18.15 13.09 21.36
CA GLU A 87 17.79 14.11 22.38
C GLU A 87 16.30 14.31 22.71
#